data_AF-A0A2G1Y1R9-F1
#
_entry.id   AF-A0A2G1Y1R9-F1
#
_cell.length_a   1.000
_cell.length_b   1.000
_cell.length_c   1.000
_cell.angle_alpha   90.00
_cell.angle_beta   90.00
_cell.angle_gamma   90.00
#
_symmetry.space_group_name_H-M   'P 1'
#
loop_
_entity.id
_entity.type
_entity.pdbx_description
1 polymer ?
#
loop_
_entity_poly.entity_id
_entity_poly.type
_entity_poly.pdbx_seq_one_letter_code
_entity_poly.pdbx_strand_id
1 'polypeptide(L)'
;MTGFYGIIVAALILSFYSIVAGWMLAYLLEPMVSLSGLPGLANWLTAFSAPRNLLFCAIFLVVTCAVISAGVEHGIEKWSCRLMPALLAMMVFLIVYVLTQPGAVEGLKLYLIPDFSRIGDPKLILSALGQAFFSLSLGVGTMLIYGSYLRPDDNLPAMGAIVTALDSSVAFLAGLLVLPAMFVARQQGVEIYTAQGTLMAGPDLIFQTLPALFQTMAGGTVVALLFFTLLSIAALTSSISMLEVPVSYTLEQHIASRPIATWLSGAIVFVISTAIVMNFDTLFATVVSLTTRYSQPLLGLMLCIFATWVWRRDQVLEEIRRGLPDVQHSLFWRIWPSYAKFCCPALILLVLAQSLMN
;
A
#
# COMPACT_ATOMS: atom_id res chain seq x y z
N MET A 1 -16.14 6.49 18.48
CA MET A 1 -14.98 5.74 19.01
C MET A 1 -14.22 5.02 17.90
N THR A 2 -14.83 4.08 17.18
CA THR A 2 -14.17 3.33 16.08
C THR A 2 -13.59 4.24 14.98
N GLY A 3 -14.35 5.24 14.51
CA GLY A 3 -13.85 6.19 13.51
C GLY A 3 -12.64 7.00 13.98
N PHE A 4 -12.66 7.47 15.23
CA PHE A 4 -11.53 8.21 15.83
C PHE A 4 -10.27 7.33 15.95
N TYR A 5 -10.43 6.07 16.35
CA TYR A 5 -9.32 5.11 16.37
C TYR A 5 -8.80 4.85 14.95
N GLY A 6 -9.67 4.76 13.94
CA GLY A 6 -9.29 4.66 12.53
C GLY A 6 -8.42 5.82 12.05
N ILE A 7 -8.73 7.04 12.46
CA ILE A 7 -7.93 8.23 12.13
C ILE A 7 -6.53 8.16 12.75
N ILE A 8 -6.43 7.76 14.02
CA ILE A 8 -5.13 7.59 14.68
C ILE A 8 -4.31 6.53 13.96
N VAL A 9 -4.92 5.39 13.62
CA VAL A 9 -4.25 4.30 12.90
C VAL A 9 -3.81 4.75 11.51
N ALA A 10 -4.65 5.46 10.76
CA ALA A 10 -4.28 6.02 9.46
C ALA A 10 -3.08 6.97 9.54
N ALA A 11 -3.07 7.87 10.55
CA ALA A 11 -1.97 8.79 10.78
C ALA A 11 -0.67 8.07 11.18
N LEU A 12 -0.74 7.04 12.03
CA LEU A 12 0.42 6.24 12.42
C LEU A 12 0.96 5.41 11.24
N ILE A 13 0.08 4.82 10.42
CA ILE A 13 0.49 4.11 9.20
C ILE A 13 1.21 5.07 8.26
N LEU A 14 0.60 6.22 7.97
CA LEU A 14 1.19 7.21 7.11
C LEU A 14 2.54 7.70 7.64
N SER A 15 2.74 7.77 8.96
CA SER A 15 3.99 8.25 9.56
C SER A 15 5.19 7.35 9.25
N PHE A 16 5.08 6.02 9.42
CA PHE A 16 6.18 5.15 9.02
C PHE A 16 6.26 5.02 7.49
N TYR A 17 5.11 5.07 6.82
CA TYR A 17 5.03 4.96 5.37
C TYR A 17 5.74 6.12 4.66
N SER A 18 5.59 7.35 5.16
CA SER A 18 6.26 8.54 4.61
C SER A 18 7.78 8.49 4.77
N ILE A 19 8.29 7.81 5.80
CA ILE A 19 9.72 7.56 5.97
C ILE A 19 10.22 6.66 4.82
N VAL A 20 9.56 5.53 4.59
CA VAL A 20 9.92 4.56 3.54
C VAL A 20 9.76 5.17 2.15
N ALA A 21 8.68 5.92 1.92
CA ALA A 21 8.45 6.63 0.67
C ALA A 21 9.50 7.73 0.43
N GLY A 22 9.95 8.40 1.49
CA GLY A 22 11.10 9.30 1.44
C GLY A 22 12.38 8.59 0.98
N TRP A 23 12.60 7.34 1.43
CA TRP A 23 13.73 6.54 0.92
C TRP A 23 13.60 6.26 -0.58
N MET A 24 12.40 5.94 -1.07
CA MET A 24 12.18 5.74 -2.51
C MET A 24 12.55 6.99 -3.33
N LEU A 25 12.20 8.19 -2.84
CA LEU A 25 12.62 9.45 -3.47
C LEU A 25 14.13 9.65 -3.43
N ALA A 26 14.79 9.32 -2.33
CA ALA A 26 16.25 9.45 -2.22
C ALA A 26 16.97 8.50 -3.19
N TYR A 27 16.52 7.25 -3.28
CA TYR A 27 17.03 6.25 -4.23
C TYR A 27 16.69 6.57 -5.68
N LEU A 28 15.59 7.28 -5.95
CA LEU A 28 15.28 7.83 -7.28
C LEU A 28 16.32 8.88 -7.72
N LEU A 29 16.81 9.71 -6.80
CA LEU A 29 17.78 10.76 -7.13
C LEU A 29 19.22 10.26 -7.25
N GLU A 30 19.56 9.16 -6.58
CA GLU A 30 20.93 8.63 -6.55
C GLU A 30 21.54 8.42 -7.95
N PRO A 31 20.85 7.77 -8.92
CA PRO A 31 21.43 7.54 -10.24
C PRO A 31 21.71 8.85 -10.99
N MET A 32 20.86 9.87 -10.81
CA MET A 32 21.05 11.19 -11.44
C MET A 32 22.25 11.93 -10.87
N VAL A 33 22.43 11.86 -9.55
CA VAL A 33 23.55 12.50 -8.84
C VAL A 33 24.87 11.79 -9.14
N SER A 34 24.85 10.46 -9.23
CA SER A 34 25.99 9.63 -9.58
C SER A 34 26.52 9.98 -10.98
N LEU A 35 25.62 10.11 -11.97
CA LEU A 35 25.95 10.58 -13.33
C LEU A 35 26.52 12.00 -13.36
N SER A 36 26.14 12.85 -12.40
CA SER A 36 26.62 14.22 -12.28
C SER A 36 28.03 14.32 -11.66
N GLY A 37 28.65 13.19 -11.32
CA GLY A 37 30.02 13.14 -10.78
C GLY A 37 30.13 13.53 -9.30
N LEU A 38 29.05 13.38 -8.51
CA LEU A 38 29.01 13.72 -7.08
C LEU A 38 28.86 12.47 -6.20
N PRO A 39 29.87 11.57 -6.13
CA PRO A 39 29.74 10.27 -5.45
C PRO A 39 29.47 10.39 -3.95
N GLY A 40 29.98 11.43 -3.29
CA GLY A 40 29.70 11.68 -1.87
C GLY A 40 28.22 11.96 -1.59
N LEU A 41 27.55 12.71 -2.48
CA LEU A 41 26.12 12.98 -2.36
C LEU A 41 25.29 11.75 -2.75
N ALA A 42 25.68 11.02 -3.79
CA ALA A 42 25.04 9.76 -4.17
C ALA A 42 25.04 8.74 -3.01
N ASN A 43 26.19 8.56 -2.35
CA ASN A 43 26.31 7.70 -1.18
C ASN A 43 25.46 8.21 0.00
N TRP A 44 25.38 9.52 0.22
CA TRP A 44 24.54 10.08 1.28
C TRP A 44 23.04 9.83 1.05
N LEU A 45 22.57 9.86 -0.21
CA LEU A 45 21.17 9.60 -0.56
C LEU A 45 20.71 8.18 -0.18
N THR A 46 21.59 7.19 -0.29
CA THR A 46 21.27 5.79 0.00
C THR A 46 21.65 5.37 1.42
N ALA A 47 22.61 6.05 2.05
CA ALA A 47 23.05 5.78 3.42
C ALA A 47 21.98 6.08 4.47
N PHE A 48 21.77 5.17 5.44
CA PHE A 48 20.84 5.39 6.55
C PHE A 48 21.35 6.49 7.49
N SER A 49 20.61 7.59 7.59
CA SER A 49 20.87 8.64 8.58
C SER A 49 19.60 9.41 8.92
N ALA A 50 19.46 9.83 10.18
CA ALA A 50 18.31 10.61 10.61
C ALA A 50 18.10 11.90 9.79
N PRO A 51 19.13 12.72 9.48
CA PRO A 51 18.95 13.92 8.67
C PRO A 51 18.41 13.63 7.27
N ARG A 52 18.94 12.60 6.60
CA ARG A 52 18.47 12.17 5.27
C ARG A 52 17.03 11.68 5.33
N ASN A 53 16.73 10.81 6.28
CA ASN A 53 15.40 10.23 6.44
C ASN A 53 14.34 11.31 6.72
N LEU A 54 14.63 12.26 7.61
CA LEU A 54 13.73 13.37 7.93
C LEU A 54 13.53 14.32 6.75
N LEU A 55 14.61 14.67 6.03
CA LEU A 55 14.53 15.55 4.88
C LEU A 55 13.61 14.98 3.81
N PHE A 56 13.84 13.73 3.40
CA PHE A 56 13.03 13.10 2.35
C PHE A 56 11.62 12.76 2.81
N CYS A 57 11.42 12.41 4.09
CA CYS A 57 10.09 12.29 4.67
C CYS A 57 9.32 13.62 4.60
N ALA A 58 9.97 14.74 4.92
CA ALA A 58 9.37 16.07 4.84
C ALA A 58 9.01 16.42 3.39
N ILE A 59 9.93 16.21 2.44
CA ILE A 59 9.69 16.45 1.01
C ILE A 59 8.50 15.61 0.53
N PHE A 60 8.46 14.32 0.87
CA PHE A 60 7.38 13.43 0.46
C PHE A 60 6.02 13.87 1.04
N LEU A 61 5.97 14.25 2.32
CA LEU A 61 4.76 14.75 2.95
C LEU A 61 4.31 16.09 2.37
N VAL A 62 5.23 16.99 2.04
CA VAL A 62 4.93 18.26 1.35
C VAL A 62 4.26 17.99 0.00
N VAL A 63 4.79 17.07 -0.80
CA VAL A 63 4.19 16.68 -2.09
C VAL A 63 2.79 16.09 -1.86
N THR A 64 2.64 15.20 -0.88
CA THR A 64 1.34 14.60 -0.54
C THR A 64 0.32 15.66 -0.10
N CYS A 65 0.72 16.58 0.78
CA CYS A 65 -0.12 17.69 1.25
C CYS A 65 -0.49 18.65 0.13
N ALA A 66 0.43 18.92 -0.81
CA ALA A 66 0.17 19.77 -1.96
C ALA A 66 -0.93 19.18 -2.86
N VAL A 67 -0.93 17.86 -3.09
CA VAL A 67 -1.98 17.18 -3.87
C VAL A 67 -3.33 17.27 -3.16
N ILE A 68 -3.39 16.97 -1.87
CA ILE A 68 -4.66 16.97 -1.12
C ILE A 68 -5.22 18.37 -0.93
N SER A 69 -4.35 19.37 -0.74
CA SER A 69 -4.76 20.78 -0.58
C SER A 69 -5.47 21.32 -1.81
N ALA A 70 -5.20 20.75 -3.01
CA ALA A 70 -5.88 21.11 -4.25
C ALA A 70 -7.32 20.56 -4.35
N GLY A 71 -7.77 19.72 -3.42
CA GLY A 71 -9.13 19.16 -3.40
C GLY A 71 -9.26 17.79 -4.07
N VAL A 72 -10.45 17.21 -4.00
CA VAL A 72 -10.74 15.86 -4.50
C VAL A 72 -10.61 15.80 -6.03
N GLU A 73 -11.33 16.66 -6.76
CA GLU A 73 -11.31 16.68 -8.23
C GLU A 73 -9.97 17.18 -8.80
N HIS A 74 -9.54 18.37 -8.37
CA HIS A 74 -8.36 19.04 -8.95
C HIS A 74 -7.02 18.46 -8.44
N GLY A 75 -7.04 17.81 -7.29
CA GLY A 75 -5.89 17.14 -6.68
C GLY A 75 -5.95 15.64 -6.86
N ILE A 76 -6.72 14.96 -5.99
CA ILE A 76 -6.72 13.50 -5.85
C ILE A 76 -7.05 12.79 -7.16
N GLU A 77 -8.16 13.15 -7.80
CA GLU A 77 -8.63 12.52 -9.03
C GLU A 77 -7.67 12.80 -10.19
N LYS A 78 -7.35 14.07 -10.45
CA LYS A 78 -6.46 14.47 -11.54
C LYS A 78 -5.07 13.81 -11.46
N TRP A 79 -4.49 13.74 -10.27
CA TRP A 79 -3.20 13.09 -10.07
C TRP A 79 -3.34 11.57 -10.21
N SER A 80 -4.34 10.95 -9.60
CA SER A 80 -4.54 9.49 -9.68
C SER A 80 -4.79 9.02 -11.11
N CYS A 81 -5.61 9.74 -11.88
CA CYS A 81 -5.90 9.44 -13.29
C CYS A 81 -4.67 9.58 -14.20
N ARG A 82 -3.66 10.37 -13.83
CA ARG A 82 -2.40 10.47 -14.59
C ARG A 82 -1.34 9.49 -14.10
N LEU A 83 -1.21 9.36 -12.79
CA LEU A 83 -0.17 8.56 -12.14
C LEU A 83 -0.41 7.06 -12.30
N MET A 84 -1.66 6.59 -12.14
CA MET A 84 -1.97 5.15 -12.20
C MET A 84 -1.70 4.55 -13.60
N PRO A 85 -2.12 5.16 -14.73
CA PRO A 85 -1.75 4.66 -16.05
C PRO A 85 -0.24 4.70 -16.31
N ALA A 86 0.45 5.75 -15.86
CA ALA A 86 1.90 5.85 -15.98
C ALA A 86 2.61 4.73 -15.21
N LEU A 87 2.17 4.46 -13.96
CA LEU A 87 2.65 3.36 -13.13
C LEU A 87 2.48 2.02 -13.84
N LEU A 88 1.29 1.72 -14.38
CA LEU A 88 1.03 0.48 -15.12
C LEU A 88 1.92 0.36 -16.36
N ALA A 89 2.08 1.44 -17.13
CA ALA A 89 2.92 1.44 -18.32
C ALA A 89 4.40 1.16 -17.98
N MET A 90 4.94 1.83 -16.94
CA MET A 90 6.30 1.58 -16.46
C MET A 90 6.47 0.16 -15.93
N MET A 91 5.48 -0.36 -15.19
CA MET A 91 5.50 -1.72 -14.66
C MET A 91 5.57 -2.75 -15.79
N VAL A 92 4.70 -2.63 -16.80
CA VAL A 92 4.70 -3.54 -17.96
C VAL A 92 6.02 -3.46 -18.73
N PHE A 93 6.54 -2.24 -18.95
CA PHE A 93 7.83 -2.05 -19.60
C PHE A 93 8.96 -2.76 -18.83
N LEU A 94 9.03 -2.56 -17.51
CA LEU A 94 10.03 -3.20 -16.66
C LEU A 94 9.89 -4.73 -16.64
N ILE A 95 8.66 -5.27 -16.62
CA ILE A 95 8.41 -6.71 -16.71
C ILE A 95 8.99 -7.25 -18.02
N VAL A 96 8.64 -6.66 -19.15
CA VAL A 96 9.14 -7.09 -20.47
C VAL A 96 10.66 -7.03 -20.49
N TYR A 97 11.27 -5.94 -20.00
CA TYR A 97 12.71 -5.80 -19.96
C TYR A 97 13.38 -6.87 -19.09
N VAL A 98 12.92 -7.06 -17.85
CA VAL A 98 13.46 -8.06 -16.92
C VAL A 98 13.32 -9.47 -17.50
N LEU A 99 12.22 -9.81 -18.16
CA LEU A 99 12.02 -11.12 -18.77
C LEU A 99 12.99 -11.43 -19.93
N THR A 100 13.60 -10.40 -20.54
CA THR A 100 14.66 -10.62 -21.55
C THR A 100 16.03 -10.93 -20.93
N GLN A 101 16.19 -10.75 -19.62
CA GLN A 101 17.46 -10.94 -18.94
C GLN A 101 17.72 -12.41 -18.61
N PRO A 102 19.00 -12.84 -18.59
CA PRO A 102 19.36 -14.16 -18.12
C PRO A 102 18.83 -14.40 -16.69
N GLY A 103 18.22 -15.57 -16.47
CA GLY A 103 17.80 -16.02 -15.12
C GLY A 103 16.36 -15.67 -14.79
N ALA A 104 15.75 -14.73 -15.53
CA ALA A 104 14.37 -14.32 -15.32
C ALA A 104 13.36 -15.48 -15.45
N VAL A 105 13.62 -16.44 -16.35
CA VAL A 105 12.76 -17.61 -16.57
C VAL A 105 12.65 -18.50 -15.33
N GLU A 106 13.70 -18.59 -14.51
CA GLU A 106 13.68 -19.38 -13.27
C GLU A 106 12.78 -18.74 -12.22
N GLY A 107 12.90 -17.42 -12.04
CA GLY A 107 11.99 -16.66 -11.19
C GLY A 107 10.55 -16.69 -11.69
N LEU A 108 10.35 -16.66 -13.01
CA LEU A 108 9.01 -16.78 -13.61
C LEU A 108 8.39 -18.15 -13.35
N LYS A 109 9.18 -19.23 -13.47
CA LYS A 109 8.74 -20.59 -13.13
C LYS A 109 8.36 -20.70 -11.66
N LEU A 110 9.17 -20.15 -10.76
CA LEU A 110 8.86 -20.14 -9.33
C LEU A 110 7.54 -19.40 -9.05
N TYR A 111 7.27 -18.32 -9.79
CA TYR A 111 6.07 -17.51 -9.59
C TYR A 111 4.79 -18.13 -10.17
N LEU A 112 4.87 -18.75 -11.36
CA LEU A 112 3.70 -19.18 -12.11
C LEU A 112 3.39 -20.68 -12.05
N ILE A 113 4.36 -21.54 -11.71
CA ILE A 113 4.11 -22.98 -11.64
C ILE A 113 3.41 -23.29 -10.31
N PRO A 114 2.13 -23.71 -10.33
CA PRO A 114 1.39 -23.99 -9.10
C PRO A 114 1.87 -25.28 -8.45
N ASP A 115 2.03 -25.25 -7.13
CA ASP A 115 2.21 -26.45 -6.30
C ASP A 115 0.91 -26.78 -5.55
N PHE A 116 0.13 -27.68 -6.13
CA PHE A 116 -1.16 -28.09 -5.59
C PHE A 116 -1.06 -28.80 -4.23
N SER A 117 0.13 -29.31 -3.86
CA SER A 117 0.34 -29.94 -2.54
C SER A 117 0.17 -28.95 -1.38
N ARG A 118 0.34 -27.64 -1.66
CA ARG A 118 0.32 -26.58 -0.64
C ARG A 118 -1.05 -25.95 -0.42
N ILE A 119 -2.03 -26.21 -1.28
CA ILE A 119 -3.35 -25.56 -1.20
C ILE A 119 -4.06 -25.85 0.13
N GLY A 120 -3.82 -27.03 0.71
CA GLY A 120 -4.37 -27.41 2.01
C GLY A 120 -3.60 -26.89 3.22
N ASP A 121 -2.46 -26.21 3.04
CA ASP A 121 -1.63 -25.71 4.15
C ASP A 121 -2.37 -24.55 4.87
N PRO A 122 -2.79 -24.74 6.14
CA PRO A 122 -3.50 -23.71 6.87
C PRO A 122 -2.67 -22.42 7.01
N LYS A 123 -1.34 -22.51 7.11
CA LYS A 123 -0.47 -21.33 7.21
C LYS A 123 -0.51 -20.52 5.92
N LEU A 124 -0.48 -21.18 4.76
CA LEU A 124 -0.57 -20.51 3.46
C LEU A 124 -1.91 -19.79 3.29
N ILE A 125 -3.02 -20.46 3.59
CA ILE A 125 -4.37 -19.89 3.49
C ILE A 125 -4.48 -18.65 4.38
N LEU A 126 -4.01 -18.73 5.61
CA LEU A 126 -4.08 -17.63 6.56
C LEU A 126 -3.19 -16.45 6.14
N SER A 127 -1.97 -16.71 5.66
CA SER A 127 -1.09 -15.69 5.12
C SER A 127 -1.68 -14.99 3.90
N ALA A 128 -2.32 -15.74 2.99
CA ALA A 128 -3.00 -15.19 1.82
C ALA A 128 -4.20 -14.31 2.22
N LEU A 129 -4.99 -14.75 3.20
CA LEU A 129 -6.11 -13.99 3.73
C LEU A 129 -5.66 -12.69 4.40
N GLY A 130 -4.60 -12.75 5.23
CA GLY A 130 -3.99 -11.56 5.82
C GLY A 130 -3.51 -10.57 4.75
N GLN A 131 -2.81 -11.07 3.73
CA GLN A 131 -2.31 -10.24 2.63
C GLN A 131 -3.44 -9.57 1.83
N ALA A 132 -4.51 -10.29 1.52
CA ALA A 132 -5.67 -9.72 0.84
C ALA A 132 -6.34 -8.61 1.66
N PHE A 133 -6.42 -8.78 2.98
CA PHE A 133 -6.96 -7.79 3.89
C PHE A 133 -6.09 -6.52 3.95
N PHE A 134 -4.76 -6.69 3.94
CA PHE A 134 -3.80 -5.59 3.90
C PHE A 134 -3.81 -4.83 2.58
N SER A 135 -3.82 -5.54 1.44
CA SER A 135 -3.75 -4.93 0.10
C SER A 135 -4.88 -3.94 -0.13
N LEU A 136 -6.11 -4.32 0.24
CA LEU A 136 -7.30 -3.47 0.10
C LEU A 136 -7.40 -2.35 1.14
N SER A 137 -6.43 -2.22 2.06
CA SER A 137 -6.43 -1.22 3.13
C SER A 137 -7.72 -1.22 3.98
N LEU A 138 -8.31 -2.41 4.15
CA LEU A 138 -9.56 -2.56 4.89
C LEU A 138 -9.33 -2.26 6.37
N GLY A 139 -10.18 -1.42 6.96
CA GLY A 139 -10.12 -1.06 8.38
C GLY A 139 -9.48 0.29 8.69
N VAL A 140 -8.70 0.89 7.78
CA VAL A 140 -8.03 2.19 8.03
C VAL A 140 -8.97 3.40 7.80
N GLY A 141 -10.20 3.15 7.35
CA GLY A 141 -11.19 4.20 7.06
C GLY A 141 -11.02 4.84 5.68
N THR A 142 -9.95 4.53 4.94
CA THR A 142 -9.71 5.03 3.58
C THR A 142 -10.89 4.72 2.65
N MET A 143 -11.29 3.45 2.55
CA MET A 143 -12.43 3.04 1.72
C MET A 143 -13.76 3.66 2.16
N LEU A 144 -13.92 3.99 3.45
CA LEU A 144 -15.11 4.67 3.95
C LEU A 144 -15.17 6.12 3.44
N ILE A 145 -14.03 6.83 3.46
CA ILE A 145 -13.93 8.20 2.96
C ILE A 145 -14.07 8.26 1.44
N TYR A 146 -13.43 7.36 0.70
CA TYR A 146 -13.63 7.32 -0.76
C TYR A 146 -15.04 6.89 -1.14
N GLY A 147 -15.64 5.98 -0.37
CA GLY A 147 -17.04 5.59 -0.54
C GLY A 147 -18.02 6.74 -0.33
N SER A 148 -17.70 7.73 0.52
CA SER A 148 -18.56 8.90 0.73
C SER A 148 -18.50 9.93 -0.41
N TYR A 149 -17.53 9.79 -1.33
CA TYR A 149 -17.42 10.61 -2.53
C TYR A 149 -18.12 10.01 -3.75
N LEU A 150 -18.60 8.75 -3.66
CA LEU A 150 -19.37 8.12 -4.72
C LEU A 150 -20.75 8.76 -4.88
N ARG A 151 -21.29 8.69 -6.08
CA ARG A 151 -22.64 9.18 -6.35
C ARG A 151 -23.67 8.21 -5.78
N PRO A 152 -24.84 8.70 -5.33
CA PRO A 152 -25.88 7.83 -4.77
C PRO A 152 -26.38 6.76 -5.75
N ASP A 153 -26.28 6.99 -7.06
CA ASP A 153 -26.70 6.09 -8.13
C ASP A 153 -25.58 5.14 -8.64
N ASP A 154 -24.39 5.17 -8.03
CA ASP A 154 -23.31 4.25 -8.38
C ASP A 154 -23.58 2.82 -7.88
N ASN A 155 -23.28 1.83 -8.74
CA ASN A 155 -23.45 0.42 -8.40
C ASN A 155 -22.33 -0.05 -7.44
N LEU A 156 -22.57 0.05 -6.13
CA LEU A 156 -21.59 -0.30 -5.09
C LEU A 156 -21.04 -1.73 -5.19
N PRO A 157 -21.86 -2.80 -5.43
CA PRO A 157 -21.31 -4.15 -5.62
C PRO A 157 -20.35 -4.25 -6.81
N ALA A 158 -20.67 -3.64 -7.94
CA ALA A 158 -19.80 -3.64 -9.11
C ALA A 158 -18.51 -2.86 -8.85
N MET A 159 -18.60 -1.70 -8.19
CA MET A 159 -17.43 -0.91 -7.81
C MET A 159 -16.49 -1.69 -6.88
N GLY A 160 -17.05 -2.36 -5.86
CA GLY A 160 -16.27 -3.22 -4.96
C GLY A 160 -15.54 -4.34 -5.72
N ALA A 161 -16.23 -5.03 -6.64
CA ALA A 161 -15.63 -6.09 -7.45
C ALA A 161 -14.51 -5.57 -8.36
N ILE A 162 -14.69 -4.42 -9.01
CA ILE A 162 -13.68 -3.81 -9.89
C ILE A 162 -12.44 -3.40 -9.07
N VAL A 163 -12.63 -2.75 -7.92
CA VAL A 163 -11.51 -2.36 -7.04
C VAL A 163 -10.71 -3.58 -6.60
N THR A 164 -11.38 -4.66 -6.17
CA THR A 164 -10.70 -5.91 -5.78
C THR A 164 -9.96 -6.57 -6.95
N ALA A 165 -10.56 -6.59 -8.15
CA ALA A 165 -9.93 -7.16 -9.33
C ALA A 165 -8.70 -6.36 -9.77
N LEU A 166 -8.77 -5.03 -9.75
CA LEU A 166 -7.65 -4.16 -10.09
C LEU A 166 -6.50 -4.29 -9.08
N ASP A 167 -6.80 -4.29 -7.78
CA ASP A 167 -5.81 -4.51 -6.71
C ASP A 167 -5.08 -5.84 -6.90
N SER A 168 -5.83 -6.93 -7.08
CA SER A 168 -5.25 -8.28 -7.29
C SER A 168 -4.43 -8.35 -8.58
N SER A 169 -4.87 -7.69 -9.65
CA SER A 169 -4.16 -7.67 -10.94
C SER A 169 -2.83 -6.92 -10.85
N VAL A 170 -2.80 -5.78 -10.16
CA VAL A 170 -1.56 -5.02 -9.93
C VAL A 170 -0.60 -5.79 -9.04
N ALA A 171 -1.09 -6.43 -7.98
CA ALA A 171 -0.27 -7.30 -7.12
C ALA A 171 0.33 -8.48 -7.91
N PHE A 172 -0.43 -9.07 -8.84
CA PHE A 172 0.06 -10.12 -9.72
C PHE A 172 1.16 -9.62 -10.68
N LEU A 173 0.96 -8.46 -11.30
CA LEU A 173 1.98 -7.85 -12.16
C LEU A 173 3.25 -7.48 -11.37
N ALA A 174 3.12 -6.99 -10.14
CA ALA A 174 4.26 -6.72 -9.28
C ALA A 174 5.05 -8.01 -8.98
N GLY A 175 4.37 -9.14 -8.75
CA GLY A 175 5.02 -10.46 -8.61
C GLY A 175 5.76 -10.89 -9.87
N LEU A 176 5.18 -10.66 -11.05
CA LEU A 176 5.82 -10.90 -12.36
C LEU A 176 7.05 -10.02 -12.61
N LEU A 177 7.15 -8.86 -11.97
CA LEU A 177 8.34 -8.01 -12.05
C LEU A 177 9.40 -8.49 -11.05
N VAL A 178 9.01 -8.59 -9.78
CA VAL A 178 9.93 -8.73 -8.65
C VAL A 178 10.60 -10.10 -8.63
N LEU A 179 9.85 -11.20 -8.78
CA LEU A 179 10.41 -12.55 -8.67
C LEU A 179 11.40 -12.87 -9.80
N PRO A 180 11.09 -12.60 -11.08
CA PRO A 180 12.08 -12.69 -12.15
C PRO A 180 13.31 -11.81 -11.90
N ALA A 181 13.14 -10.55 -11.47
CA ALA A 181 14.26 -9.66 -11.18
C ALA A 181 15.18 -10.21 -10.09
N MET A 182 14.64 -10.81 -9.03
CA MET A 182 15.45 -11.48 -7.99
C MET A 182 16.30 -12.61 -8.57
N PHE A 183 15.75 -13.44 -9.46
CA PHE A 183 16.52 -14.54 -10.06
C PHE A 183 17.56 -14.06 -11.08
N VAL A 184 17.30 -12.95 -11.78
CA VAL A 184 18.35 -12.25 -12.55
C VAL A 184 19.47 -11.79 -11.61
N ALA A 185 19.13 -11.21 -10.45
CA ALA A 185 20.10 -10.77 -9.46
C ALA A 185 20.97 -11.94 -8.96
N ARG A 186 20.33 -13.07 -8.66
CA ARG A 186 21.02 -14.31 -8.28
C ARG A 186 22.00 -14.77 -9.36
N GLN A 187 21.61 -14.74 -10.63
CA GLN A 187 22.52 -15.12 -11.72
C GLN A 187 23.71 -14.16 -11.83
N GLN A 188 23.54 -12.91 -11.43
CA GLN A 188 24.60 -11.90 -11.39
C GLN A 188 25.41 -11.93 -10.08
N GLY A 189 25.21 -12.95 -9.24
CA GLY A 189 25.97 -13.17 -8.00
C GLY A 189 25.46 -12.39 -6.79
N VAL A 190 24.28 -11.76 -6.88
CA VAL A 190 23.64 -11.09 -5.74
C VAL A 190 22.95 -12.12 -4.86
N GLU A 191 23.17 -12.03 -3.54
CA GLU A 191 22.46 -12.87 -2.58
C GLU A 191 20.98 -12.47 -2.53
N ILE A 192 20.08 -13.45 -2.67
CA ILE A 192 18.62 -13.21 -2.67
C ILE A 192 17.86 -14.00 -1.60
N TYR A 193 18.58 -14.83 -0.83
CA TYR A 193 18.01 -15.61 0.26
C TYR A 193 18.53 -15.10 1.59
N THR A 194 17.70 -15.21 2.61
CA THR A 194 18.10 -15.03 4.01
C THR A 194 18.89 -16.25 4.50
N ALA A 195 19.55 -16.12 5.65
CA ALA A 195 20.21 -17.25 6.32
C ALA A 195 19.26 -18.42 6.63
N GLN A 196 17.94 -18.17 6.65
CA GLN A 196 16.88 -19.14 6.90
C GLN A 196 16.36 -19.80 5.60
N GLY A 197 16.93 -19.47 4.44
CA GLY A 197 16.55 -20.05 3.14
C GLY A 197 15.25 -19.48 2.56
N THR A 198 14.74 -18.37 3.09
CA THR A 198 13.59 -17.65 2.52
C THR A 198 14.07 -16.54 1.59
N LEU A 199 13.28 -16.16 0.59
CA LEU A 199 13.61 -15.03 -0.28
C LEU A 199 13.64 -13.72 0.55
N MET A 200 14.61 -12.84 0.25
CA MET A 200 14.62 -11.48 0.81
C MET A 200 13.30 -10.77 0.47
N ALA A 201 12.76 -10.02 1.44
CA ALA A 201 11.46 -9.38 1.33
C ALA A 201 11.47 -8.00 1.99
N GLY A 202 10.41 -7.23 1.76
CA GLY A 202 10.24 -5.93 2.40
C GLY A 202 11.35 -4.93 2.04
N PRO A 203 11.84 -4.13 3.00
CA PRO A 203 12.86 -3.11 2.75
C PRO A 203 14.16 -3.67 2.17
N ASP A 204 14.61 -4.85 2.59
CA ASP A 204 15.90 -5.42 2.16
C ASP A 204 15.91 -5.72 0.66
N LEU A 205 14.80 -6.27 0.16
CA LEU A 205 14.62 -6.50 -1.27
C LEU A 205 14.72 -5.20 -2.08
N ILE A 206 14.01 -4.16 -1.64
CA ILE A 206 13.87 -2.89 -2.38
C ILE A 206 15.14 -2.03 -2.31
N PHE A 207 15.81 -2.01 -1.16
CA PHE A 207 16.92 -1.08 -0.90
C PHE A 207 18.30 -1.75 -0.86
N GLN A 208 18.38 -3.08 -0.93
CA GLN A 208 19.66 -3.81 -1.01
C GLN A 208 19.73 -4.67 -2.27
N THR A 209 18.81 -5.63 -2.42
CA THR A 209 18.89 -6.63 -3.51
C THR A 209 18.71 -6.00 -4.89
N LEU A 210 17.64 -5.22 -5.10
CA LEU A 210 17.34 -4.63 -6.41
C LEU A 210 18.34 -3.54 -6.82
N PRO A 211 18.82 -2.64 -5.94
CA PRO A 211 19.90 -1.73 -6.27
C PRO A 211 21.18 -2.43 -6.68
N ALA A 212 21.57 -3.50 -5.96
CA ALA A 212 22.75 -4.30 -6.33
C ALA A 212 22.60 -4.94 -7.71
N LEU A 213 21.41 -5.46 -8.03
CA LEU A 213 21.08 -5.93 -9.39
C LEU A 213 21.25 -4.81 -10.42
N PHE A 214 20.71 -3.62 -10.19
CA PHE A 214 20.78 -2.55 -11.18
C PHE A 214 22.23 -2.14 -11.47
N GLN A 215 23.14 -2.20 -10.50
CA GLN A 215 24.56 -1.90 -10.73
C GLN A 215 25.26 -2.90 -11.67
N THR A 216 24.79 -4.15 -11.71
CA THR A 216 25.36 -5.21 -12.55
C THR A 216 24.69 -5.33 -13.92
N MET A 217 23.58 -4.63 -14.15
CA MET A 217 22.84 -4.64 -15.41
C MET A 217 23.36 -3.62 -16.43
N ALA A 218 23.41 -4.02 -17.71
CA ALA A 218 23.52 -3.07 -18.81
C ALA A 218 22.30 -2.12 -18.80
N GLY A 219 22.54 -0.80 -18.88
CA GLY A 219 21.45 0.19 -18.76
C GLY A 219 20.81 0.28 -17.37
N GLY A 220 21.42 -0.31 -16.34
CA GLY A 220 20.88 -0.41 -14.99
C GLY A 220 20.50 0.92 -14.35
N THR A 221 21.19 2.01 -14.67
CA THR A 221 20.82 3.37 -14.25
C THR A 221 19.40 3.76 -14.69
N VAL A 222 19.03 3.48 -15.94
CA VAL A 222 17.68 3.79 -16.46
C VAL A 222 16.64 2.90 -15.79
N VAL A 223 16.98 1.63 -15.57
CA VAL A 223 16.12 0.67 -14.88
C VAL A 223 15.86 1.09 -13.44
N ALA A 224 16.90 1.50 -12.72
CA ALA A 224 16.81 2.03 -11.36
C ALA A 224 15.92 3.27 -11.30
N LEU A 225 16.11 4.23 -12.22
CA LEU A 225 15.28 5.43 -12.32
C LEU A 225 13.81 5.09 -12.55
N LEU A 226 13.50 4.19 -13.50
CA LEU A 226 12.12 3.76 -13.76
C LEU A 226 11.52 3.02 -12.56
N PHE A 227 12.30 2.13 -11.93
CA PHE A 227 11.84 1.34 -10.79
C PHE A 227 11.52 2.21 -9.58
N PHE A 228 12.44 3.10 -9.18
CA PHE A 228 12.20 4.00 -8.05
C PHE A 228 11.17 5.09 -8.37
N THR A 229 11.01 5.49 -9.65
CA THR A 229 9.89 6.34 -10.08
C THR A 229 8.56 5.62 -9.88
N LEU A 230 8.45 4.36 -10.34
CA LEU A 230 7.28 3.51 -10.16
C LEU A 230 6.92 3.37 -8.68
N LEU A 231 7.91 3.05 -7.82
CA LEU A 231 7.68 2.93 -6.38
C LEU A 231 7.28 4.26 -5.74
N SER A 232 7.91 5.37 -6.12
CA SER A 232 7.56 6.70 -5.61
C SER A 232 6.14 7.12 -5.99
N ILE A 233 5.70 6.78 -7.20
CA ILE A 233 4.32 7.02 -7.65
C ILE A 233 3.33 6.14 -6.86
N ALA A 234 3.62 4.84 -6.71
CA ALA A 234 2.79 3.92 -5.93
C ALA A 234 2.68 4.38 -4.46
N ALA A 235 3.78 4.91 -3.91
CA ALA A 235 3.82 5.47 -2.58
C ALA A 235 2.97 6.73 -2.47
N LEU A 236 3.10 7.65 -3.42
CA LEU A 236 2.34 8.89 -3.43
C LEU A 236 0.83 8.64 -3.54
N THR A 237 0.38 7.73 -4.40
CA THR A 237 -1.06 7.42 -4.52
C THR A 237 -1.63 6.83 -3.23
N SER A 238 -0.86 5.98 -2.55
CA SER A 238 -1.27 5.39 -1.27
C SER A 238 -1.28 6.42 -0.14
N SER A 239 -0.27 7.31 -0.09
CA SER A 239 -0.19 8.35 0.94
C SER A 239 -1.30 9.39 0.81
N ILE A 240 -1.70 9.74 -0.43
CA ILE A 240 -2.86 10.59 -0.69
C ILE A 240 -4.11 9.99 -0.05
N SER A 241 -4.34 8.69 -0.28
CA SER A 241 -5.50 7.99 0.29
C SER A 241 -5.49 7.94 1.82
N MET A 242 -4.32 7.74 2.43
CA MET A 242 -4.20 7.65 3.89
C MET A 242 -4.33 9.01 4.58
N LEU A 243 -3.72 10.07 4.03
CA LEU A 243 -3.78 11.42 4.60
C LEU A 243 -5.18 12.03 4.45
N GLU A 244 -5.95 11.64 3.45
CA GLU A 244 -7.33 12.11 3.27
C GLU A 244 -8.22 11.74 4.46
N VAL A 245 -7.95 10.62 5.18
CA VAL A 245 -8.75 10.18 6.34
C VAL A 245 -8.77 11.23 7.48
N PRO A 246 -7.64 11.66 8.06
CA PRO A 246 -7.64 12.72 9.06
C PRO A 246 -8.08 14.09 8.50
N VAL A 247 -7.85 14.36 7.22
CA VAL A 247 -8.24 15.63 6.59
C VAL A 247 -9.75 15.75 6.49
N SER A 248 -10.44 14.75 5.95
CA SER A 248 -11.90 14.75 5.81
C SER A 248 -12.58 14.82 7.17
N TYR A 249 -12.07 14.10 8.17
CA TYR A 249 -12.58 14.24 9.54
C TYR A 249 -12.43 15.66 10.08
N THR A 250 -11.27 16.28 9.89
CA THR A 250 -11.02 17.64 10.37
C THR A 250 -11.94 18.64 9.69
N LEU A 251 -12.22 18.47 8.39
CA LEU A 251 -13.16 19.30 7.62
C LEU A 251 -14.61 19.16 8.10
N GLU A 252 -15.03 17.95 8.47
CA GLU A 252 -16.39 17.68 8.91
C GLU A 252 -16.65 18.13 10.35
N GLN A 253 -15.68 17.95 11.25
CA GLN A 253 -15.84 18.23 12.68
C GLN A 253 -15.37 19.62 13.10
N HIS A 254 -14.46 20.23 12.33
CA HIS A 254 -13.93 21.55 12.60
C HIS A 254 -14.18 22.43 11.38
N ILE A 255 -14.66 23.66 11.59
CA ILE A 255 -14.91 24.64 10.51
C ILE A 255 -13.56 25.17 10.00
N ALA A 256 -12.77 24.29 9.38
CA ALA A 256 -11.46 24.56 8.83
C ALA A 256 -11.51 24.50 7.30
N SER A 257 -10.68 25.31 6.64
CA SER A 257 -10.51 25.17 5.19
C SER A 257 -9.66 23.93 4.88
N ARG A 258 -9.89 23.29 3.73
CA ARG A 258 -9.16 22.08 3.31
C ARG A 258 -7.64 22.24 3.35
N PRO A 259 -7.03 23.36 2.88
CA PRO A 259 -5.59 23.54 3.00
C PRO A 259 -5.12 23.53 4.46
N ILE A 260 -5.82 24.22 5.36
CA ILE A 260 -5.46 24.26 6.79
C ILE A 260 -5.54 22.85 7.39
N ALA A 261 -6.64 22.13 7.15
CA ALA A 261 -6.80 20.74 7.62
C ALA A 261 -5.67 19.85 7.09
N THR A 262 -5.33 19.96 5.80
CA THR A 262 -4.28 19.18 5.14
C THR A 262 -2.91 19.42 5.74
N TRP A 263 -2.49 20.68 5.83
CA TRP A 263 -1.18 21.04 6.38
C TRP A 263 -1.08 20.73 7.87
N LEU A 264 -2.17 20.87 8.63
CA LEU A 264 -2.21 20.49 10.04
C LEU A 264 -2.05 18.98 10.22
N SER A 265 -2.83 18.16 9.48
CA SER A 265 -2.70 16.70 9.52
C SER A 265 -1.32 16.25 9.07
N GLY A 266 -0.79 16.83 7.99
CA GLY A 266 0.57 16.55 7.51
C GLY A 266 1.65 16.92 8.52
N ALA A 267 1.51 18.05 9.22
CA ALA A 267 2.44 18.45 10.28
C ALA A 267 2.41 17.48 11.47
N ILE A 268 1.23 17.04 11.91
CA ILE A 268 1.09 16.04 12.97
C ILE A 268 1.79 14.73 12.57
N VAL A 269 1.54 14.25 11.35
CA VAL A 269 2.18 13.05 10.80
C VAL A 269 3.70 13.22 10.72
N PHE A 270 4.20 14.39 10.33
CA PHE A 270 5.63 14.66 10.29
C PHE A 270 6.28 14.66 11.68
N VAL A 271 5.59 15.20 12.70
CA VAL A 271 6.06 15.16 14.09
C VAL A 271 6.16 13.72 14.59
N ILE A 272 5.14 12.90 14.32
CA ILE A 272 5.16 11.47 14.68
C ILE A 272 6.28 10.74 13.93
N SER A 273 6.42 10.99 12.62
CA SER A 273 7.50 10.44 11.80
C SER A 273 8.87 10.81 12.36
N THR A 274 9.02 12.05 12.85
CA THR A 274 10.25 12.52 13.48
C THR A 274 10.56 11.74 14.75
N ALA A 275 9.57 11.53 15.61
CA ALA A 275 9.75 10.70 16.81
C ALA A 275 10.17 9.26 16.46
N ILE A 276 9.58 8.67 15.40
CA ILE A 276 9.94 7.34 14.90
C ILE A 276 11.39 7.33 14.39
N VAL A 277 11.81 8.27 13.54
CA VAL A 277 13.18 8.30 13.00
C VAL A 277 14.22 8.49 14.10
N MET A 278 13.94 9.33 15.11
CA MET A 278 14.86 9.56 16.23
C MET A 278 15.01 8.34 17.15
N ASN A 279 14.04 7.42 17.13
CA ASN A 279 14.03 6.19 17.93
C ASN A 279 13.82 4.97 17.03
N PHE A 280 14.47 4.95 15.87
CA PHE A 280 14.14 4.05 14.76
C PHE A 280 14.15 2.57 15.16
N ASP A 281 15.19 2.14 15.87
CA ASP A 281 15.40 0.73 16.25
C ASP A 281 14.26 0.16 17.10
N THR A 282 13.61 1.00 17.91
CA THR A 282 12.53 0.57 18.82
C THR A 282 11.15 0.89 18.26
N LEU A 283 10.96 2.10 17.73
CA LEU A 283 9.62 2.57 17.33
C LEU A 283 9.21 2.12 15.95
N PHE A 284 10.12 2.00 14.98
CA PHE A 284 9.72 1.73 13.59
C PHE A 284 8.99 0.39 13.47
N ALA A 285 9.62 -0.70 13.89
CA ALA A 285 9.01 -2.03 13.85
C ALA A 285 7.77 -2.13 14.77
N THR A 286 7.80 -1.48 15.93
CA THR A 286 6.68 -1.50 16.88
C THR A 286 5.45 -0.79 16.31
N VAL A 287 5.61 0.39 15.71
CA VAL A 287 4.50 1.14 15.10
C VAL A 287 3.94 0.40 13.88
N VAL A 288 4.81 -0.16 13.03
CA VAL A 288 4.39 -0.99 11.90
C VAL A 288 3.54 -2.15 12.40
N SER A 289 4.05 -2.93 13.36
CA SER A 289 3.34 -4.09 13.93
C SER A 289 2.03 -3.69 14.61
N LEU A 290 2.05 -2.66 15.48
CA LEU A 290 0.86 -2.17 16.16
C LEU A 290 -0.25 -1.84 15.17
N THR A 291 0.08 -1.11 14.11
CA THR A 291 -0.91 -0.58 13.17
C THR A 291 -1.38 -1.62 12.17
N THR A 292 -0.47 -2.28 11.47
CA THR A 292 -0.82 -3.24 10.41
C THR A 292 -1.23 -4.56 11.03
N ARG A 293 -0.39 -5.20 11.83
CA ARG A 293 -0.63 -6.55 12.34
C ARG A 293 -1.84 -6.64 13.30
N TYR A 294 -2.12 -5.59 14.08
CA TYR A 294 -3.19 -5.62 15.09
C TYR A 294 -4.33 -4.64 14.82
N SER A 295 -4.03 -3.35 14.67
CA SER A 295 -5.06 -2.30 14.71
C SER A 295 -5.95 -2.33 13.47
N GLN A 296 -5.38 -2.54 12.28
CA GLN A 296 -6.12 -2.56 11.03
C GLN A 296 -7.12 -3.75 10.94
N PRO A 297 -6.73 -5.01 11.24
CA PRO A 297 -7.69 -6.11 11.33
C PRO A 297 -8.76 -5.90 12.39
N LEU A 298 -8.41 -5.37 13.56
CA LEU A 298 -9.37 -5.05 14.61
C LEU A 298 -10.41 -4.01 14.16
N LEU A 299 -9.95 -2.94 13.50
CA LEU A 299 -10.83 -1.92 12.94
C LEU A 299 -11.74 -2.48 11.84
N GLY A 300 -11.22 -3.30 10.93
CA GLY A 300 -12.07 -3.92 9.91
C GLY A 300 -13.07 -4.92 10.51
N LEU A 301 -12.73 -5.63 11.59
CA LEU A 301 -13.70 -6.43 12.34
C LEU A 301 -14.81 -5.56 12.91
N MET A 302 -14.47 -4.43 13.54
CA MET A 302 -15.45 -3.49 14.09
C MET A 302 -16.38 -2.92 13.01
N LEU A 303 -15.82 -2.50 11.87
CA LEU A 303 -16.61 -1.98 10.75
C LEU A 303 -17.50 -3.07 10.12
N CYS A 304 -16.98 -4.29 10.00
CA CYS A 304 -17.74 -5.43 9.50
C CYS A 304 -18.92 -5.79 10.42
N ILE A 305 -18.69 -5.85 11.74
CA ILE A 305 -19.74 -6.07 12.73
C ILE A 305 -20.76 -4.93 12.68
N PHE A 306 -20.30 -3.68 12.62
CA PHE A 306 -21.19 -2.53 12.53
C PHE A 306 -22.10 -2.63 11.29
N ALA A 307 -21.53 -2.86 10.10
CA ALA A 307 -22.28 -2.90 8.85
C ALA A 307 -23.28 -4.06 8.75
N THR A 308 -23.05 -5.17 9.46
CA THR A 308 -23.83 -6.42 9.28
C THR A 308 -24.70 -6.81 10.47
N TRP A 309 -24.34 -6.40 11.69
CA TRP A 309 -25.05 -6.70 12.92
C TRP A 309 -25.73 -5.49 13.56
N VAL A 310 -25.11 -4.31 13.47
CA VAL A 310 -25.62 -3.08 14.11
C VAL A 310 -26.48 -2.28 13.14
N TRP A 311 -26.02 -2.13 11.89
CA TRP A 311 -26.77 -1.43 10.85
C TRP A 311 -27.96 -2.28 10.41
N ARG A 312 -29.14 -1.67 10.51
CA ARG A 312 -30.41 -2.19 10.02
C ARG A 312 -30.30 -2.65 8.56
N ARG A 313 -30.50 -3.96 8.34
CA ARG A 313 -30.38 -4.61 7.02
C ARG A 313 -31.27 -3.97 5.95
N ASP A 314 -32.47 -3.51 6.33
CA ASP A 314 -33.40 -2.81 5.46
C ASP A 314 -32.84 -1.47 4.96
N GLN A 315 -32.13 -0.73 5.82
CA GLN A 315 -31.47 0.53 5.43
C GLN A 315 -30.28 0.28 4.50
N VAL A 316 -29.46 -0.75 4.79
CA VAL A 316 -28.35 -1.15 3.91
C VAL A 316 -28.86 -1.56 2.54
N LEU A 317 -29.96 -2.32 2.49
CA LEU A 317 -30.59 -2.71 1.22
C LEU A 317 -31.06 -1.49 0.44
N GLU A 318 -31.72 -0.54 1.12
CA GLU A 318 -32.23 0.66 0.49
C GLU A 318 -31.13 1.55 -0.07
N GLU A 319 -29.99 1.66 0.62
CA GLU A 319 -28.85 2.41 0.10
C GLU A 319 -28.28 1.77 -1.16
N ILE A 320 -28.09 0.44 -1.17
CA ILE A 320 -27.57 -0.27 -2.35
C ILE A 320 -28.57 -0.23 -3.52
N ARG A 321 -29.88 -0.21 -3.24
CA ARG A 321 -30.93 -0.09 -4.27
C ARG A 321 -30.83 1.19 -5.09
N ARG A 322 -30.26 2.26 -4.54
CA ARG A 322 -30.11 3.54 -5.26
C ARG A 322 -29.27 3.39 -6.53
N GLY A 323 -28.19 2.60 -6.48
CA GLY A 323 -27.35 2.28 -7.64
C GLY A 323 -27.57 0.90 -8.27
N LEU A 324 -28.43 0.07 -7.67
CA LEU A 324 -28.83 -1.24 -8.20
C LEU A 324 -30.28 -1.57 -7.78
N PRO A 325 -31.29 -1.07 -8.51
CA PRO A 325 -32.70 -1.17 -8.10
C PRO A 325 -33.18 -2.59 -7.80
N ASP A 326 -32.75 -3.58 -8.59
CA ASP A 326 -33.14 -4.99 -8.45
C ASP A 326 -32.20 -5.82 -7.56
N VAL A 327 -31.36 -5.18 -6.72
CA VAL A 327 -30.36 -5.89 -5.91
C VAL A 327 -30.96 -6.97 -5.01
N GLN A 328 -32.20 -6.80 -4.53
CA GLN A 328 -32.85 -7.78 -3.65
C GLN A 328 -32.99 -9.17 -4.28
N HIS A 329 -33.16 -9.22 -5.61
CA HIS A 329 -33.29 -10.47 -6.36
C HIS A 329 -31.94 -10.97 -6.92
N SER A 330 -30.87 -10.19 -6.76
CA SER A 330 -29.54 -10.55 -7.23
C SER A 330 -28.91 -11.68 -6.41
N LEU A 331 -28.02 -12.45 -7.04
CA LEU A 331 -27.17 -13.43 -6.36
C LEU A 331 -26.30 -12.79 -5.27
N PHE A 332 -25.86 -11.55 -5.50
CA PHE A 332 -25.09 -10.77 -4.54
C PHE A 332 -25.85 -10.64 -3.22
N TRP A 333 -27.09 -10.15 -3.22
CA TRP A 333 -27.86 -9.96 -1.98
C TRP A 333 -28.28 -11.27 -1.31
N ARG A 334 -28.35 -12.37 -2.06
CA ARG A 334 -28.63 -13.69 -1.50
C ARG A 334 -27.46 -14.24 -0.68
N ILE A 335 -26.23 -13.94 -1.10
CA ILE A 335 -24.99 -14.49 -0.51
C ILE A 335 -24.38 -13.49 0.49
N TRP A 336 -24.23 -12.24 0.06
CA TRP A 336 -23.44 -11.22 0.75
C TRP A 336 -23.89 -10.97 2.21
N PRO A 337 -25.17 -10.81 2.55
CA PRO A 337 -25.56 -10.54 3.94
C PRO A 337 -25.15 -11.64 4.91
N SER A 338 -25.34 -12.92 4.55
CA SER A 338 -24.96 -14.04 5.41
C SER A 338 -23.44 -14.21 5.45
N TYR A 339 -22.78 -14.10 4.30
CA TYR A 339 -21.33 -14.21 4.21
C TYR A 339 -20.62 -13.10 4.99
N ALA A 340 -21.04 -11.84 4.80
CA ALA A 340 -20.50 -10.69 5.52
C ALA A 340 -20.81 -10.75 7.02
N LYS A 341 -21.96 -11.29 7.42
CA LYS A 341 -22.36 -11.38 8.83
C LYS A 341 -21.59 -12.46 9.61
N PHE A 342 -21.28 -13.60 8.99
CA PHE A 342 -20.68 -14.75 9.68
C PHE A 342 -19.27 -15.06 9.20
N CYS A 343 -19.06 -15.21 7.89
CA CYS A 343 -17.77 -15.61 7.33
C CYS A 343 -16.72 -14.50 7.49
N CYS A 344 -17.03 -13.25 7.11
CA CYS A 344 -16.04 -12.16 7.18
C CYS A 344 -15.51 -11.92 8.61
N PRO A 345 -16.33 -11.78 9.67
CA PRO A 345 -15.83 -11.63 11.04
C PRO A 345 -15.01 -12.82 11.51
N ALA A 346 -15.43 -14.05 11.18
CA ALA A 346 -14.69 -15.26 11.54
C ALA A 346 -13.30 -15.30 10.88
N LEU A 347 -13.22 -14.98 9.58
CA LEU A 347 -11.97 -14.89 8.84
C LEU A 347 -11.04 -13.81 9.40
N ILE A 348 -11.56 -12.62 9.72
CA ILE A 348 -10.77 -11.55 10.33
C ILE A 348 -10.28 -11.94 11.73
N LEU A 349 -11.11 -12.62 12.53
CA LEU A 349 -10.71 -13.16 13.83
C LEU A 349 -9.60 -14.21 13.71
N LEU A 350 -9.64 -15.07 12.69
CA LEU A 350 -8.57 -16.02 12.43
C LEU A 350 -7.25 -15.31 12.07
N VAL A 351 -7.30 -14.25 11.26
CA VAL A 351 -6.12 -13.42 10.94
C VAL A 351 -5.55 -12.77 12.19
N LEU A 352 -6.41 -12.21 13.05
CA LEU A 352 -6.00 -11.65 14.35
C LEU A 352 -5.38 -12.70 15.27
N ALA A 353 -5.99 -13.90 15.36
CA ALA A 353 -5.47 -14.99 16.18
C ALA A 353 -4.09 -15.45 15.71
N GLN A 354 -3.88 -15.62 14.41
CA GLN A 354 -2.55 -15.93 13.86
C GLN A 354 -1.54 -14.82 14.16
N SER A 355 -1.99 -13.58 14.01
CA SER A 355 -1.19 -12.40 14.31
C SER A 355 -0.82 -12.30 15.79
N LEU A 356 -1.44 -13.04 16.71
CA LEU A 356 -1.02 -13.12 18.11
C LEU A 356 -0.12 -14.34 18.40
N MET A 357 -0.13 -15.34 17.53
CA MET A 357 0.62 -16.60 17.71
C MET A 357 2.02 -16.59 17.09
N ASN A 358 2.25 -15.75 16.08
CA ASN A 358 3.56 -15.54 15.43
C ASN A 358 4.35 -14.39 16.07
#